data_AF-A0AAV0WC80-F1
#
_entry.id   AF-A0AAV0WC80-F1
#
_cell.length_a   1.000
_cell.length_b   1.000
_cell.length_c   1.000
_cell.angle_alpha   90.00
_cell.angle_beta   90.00
_cell.angle_gamma   90.00
#
_symmetry.space_group_name_H-M   'P 1'
#
loop_
_entity.id
_entity.type
_entity.pdbx_description
1 polymer ?
#
loop_
_entity_poly.entity_id
_entity_poly.type
_entity_poly.pdbx_seq_one_letter_code
_entity_poly.pdbx_strand_id
1 'polypeptide(L)'
;MECDSAHSTIERNYKNIDVYLPSQYSIHTIAARKFPTPYRSRFLDHTFFKDFSDEKMMVYKSIRPGHRPGDPTVNELRWIQYETTGLIYYKINFEDDLQLLPTRPTNVTHYNSFPNLYQSRPKITKDKWTDL
;
A
#
# COMPACT_ATOMS: atom_id res chain seq x y z
N MET A 1 11.16 -14.87 -13.99
CA MET A 1 10.64 -13.49 -14.12
C MET A 1 11.82 -12.58 -13.81
N GLU A 2 12.41 -11.94 -14.81
CA GLU A 2 13.43 -10.91 -14.55
C GLU A 2 12.72 -9.73 -13.89
N CYS A 3 12.76 -9.67 -12.57
CA CYS A 3 12.26 -8.53 -11.84
C CYS A 3 13.25 -7.39 -12.07
N ASP A 4 13.01 -6.55 -13.07
CA ASP A 4 13.72 -5.28 -13.26
C ASP A 4 13.45 -4.42 -12.02
N SER A 5 14.34 -4.50 -11.04
CA SER A 5 14.19 -3.72 -9.82
C SER A 5 14.42 -2.25 -10.18
N ALA A 6 13.37 -1.44 -10.10
CA ALA A 6 13.45 0.00 -10.34
C ALA A 6 14.57 0.65 -9.53
N HIS A 7 14.80 0.16 -8.32
CA HIS A 7 15.92 0.56 -7.47
C HIS A 7 17.30 0.37 -8.13
N SER A 8 17.60 -0.83 -8.66
CA SER A 8 18.89 -1.10 -9.33
C SER A 8 19.09 -0.22 -10.57
N THR A 9 18.02 0.00 -11.35
CA THR A 9 18.07 0.83 -12.55
C THR A 9 18.29 2.31 -12.23
N ILE A 10 17.69 2.81 -11.14
CA ILE A 10 17.96 4.16 -10.63
C ILE A 10 19.39 4.26 -10.10
N GLU A 11 19.83 3.31 -9.29
CA GLU A 11 21.18 3.32 -8.72
C GLU A 11 22.25 3.31 -9.82
N ARG A 12 22.15 2.42 -10.82
CA ARG A 12 23.11 2.35 -11.93
C ARG A 12 23.26 3.68 -12.69
N ASN A 13 22.18 4.43 -12.84
CA ASN A 13 22.16 5.64 -13.66
C ASN A 13 22.38 6.93 -12.84
N TYR A 14 22.07 6.92 -11.54
CA TYR A 14 21.99 8.13 -10.71
C TYR A 14 22.63 8.03 -9.31
N LYS A 15 23.42 6.99 -9.00
CA LYS A 15 24.05 6.81 -7.66
C LYS A 15 24.89 7.98 -7.16
N ASN A 16 25.61 8.67 -8.05
CA ASN A 16 26.54 9.76 -7.70
C ASN A 16 26.04 11.12 -8.19
N ILE A 17 24.72 11.31 -8.22
CA ILE A 17 24.10 12.59 -8.61
C ILE A 17 23.58 13.27 -7.36
N ASP A 18 23.99 14.52 -7.18
CA ASP A 18 23.50 15.34 -6.09
C ASP A 18 22.03 15.70 -6.33
N VAL A 19 21.21 15.47 -5.32
CA VAL A 19 19.79 15.83 -5.32
C VAL A 19 19.60 16.98 -4.34
N TYR A 20 19.35 18.16 -4.89
CA TYR A 20 19.16 19.40 -4.15
C TYR A 20 17.68 19.71 -3.90
N LEU A 21 16.79 19.16 -4.72
CA LEU A 21 15.35 19.41 -4.65
C LEU A 21 14.55 18.09 -4.68
N PRO A 22 13.48 17.96 -3.89
CA PRO A 22 12.61 16.78 -3.96
C PRO A 22 12.01 16.50 -5.35
N SER A 23 11.81 17.55 -6.15
CA SER A 23 11.35 17.45 -7.54
C SER A 23 12.30 16.64 -8.43
N GLN A 24 13.60 16.69 -8.15
CA GLN A 24 14.62 16.00 -8.93
C GLN A 24 14.53 14.48 -8.77
N TYR A 25 14.14 13.97 -7.59
CA TYR A 25 13.91 12.52 -7.43
C TYR A 25 12.90 11.99 -8.44
N SER A 26 11.82 12.73 -8.69
CA SER A 26 10.81 12.34 -9.68
C SER A 26 11.39 12.33 -11.10
N ILE A 27 12.18 13.35 -11.44
CA ILE A 27 12.80 13.48 -12.77
C ILE A 27 13.79 12.32 -13.00
N HIS A 28 14.69 12.08 -12.04
CA HIS A 28 15.68 11.02 -12.12
C HIS A 28 15.04 9.63 -12.14
N THR A 29 13.97 9.42 -11.37
CA THR A 29 13.20 8.17 -11.38
C THR A 29 12.60 7.93 -12.76
N ILE A 30 11.95 8.92 -13.39
CA ILE A 30 11.39 8.74 -14.74
C ILE A 30 12.49 8.41 -15.74
N ALA A 31 13.61 9.15 -15.70
CA ALA A 31 14.72 9.02 -16.64
C ALA A 31 15.59 7.78 -16.43
N ALA A 32 15.52 7.12 -15.26
CA ALA A 32 16.30 5.94 -14.93
C ALA A 32 16.05 4.77 -15.88
N ARG A 33 14.83 4.60 -16.40
CA ARG A 33 14.55 3.59 -17.41
C ARG A 33 14.23 4.25 -18.74
N LYS A 34 14.86 3.80 -19.82
CA LYS A 34 14.57 4.28 -21.19
C LYS A 34 13.77 3.25 -22.00
N PHE A 35 14.13 1.96 -21.88
CA PHE A 35 13.48 0.84 -22.54
C PHE A 35 12.96 -0.17 -21.49
N PRO A 36 11.78 -0.79 -21.68
CA PRO A 36 10.85 -0.63 -22.80
C PRO A 36 10.11 0.73 -22.78
N THR A 37 9.91 1.32 -21.60
CA THR A 37 9.33 2.66 -21.43
C THR A 37 9.84 3.30 -20.13
N PRO A 38 9.85 4.64 -20.01
CA PRO A 38 10.18 5.32 -18.77
C PRO A 38 9.32 4.92 -17.58
N TYR A 39 9.86 5.07 -16.36
CA TYR A 39 9.05 4.89 -15.16
C TYR A 39 8.03 6.03 -15.04
N ARG A 40 6.94 5.76 -14.32
CA ARG A 40 5.95 6.78 -13.98
C ARG A 40 6.21 7.27 -12.57
N SER A 41 6.46 8.57 -12.42
CA SER A 41 6.47 9.23 -11.11
C SER A 41 5.29 10.20 -11.01
N ARG A 42 4.69 10.26 -9.82
CA ARG A 42 3.61 11.20 -9.49
C ARG A 42 3.87 11.77 -8.11
N PHE A 43 3.78 13.09 -7.98
CA PHE A 43 3.69 13.73 -6.67
C PHE A 43 2.33 13.42 -6.07
N LEU A 44 2.35 12.83 -4.88
CA LEU A 44 1.13 12.58 -4.12
C LEU A 44 0.69 13.88 -3.47
N ASP A 45 -0.62 14.13 -3.46
CA ASP A 45 -1.21 15.23 -2.75
C ASP A 45 -2.27 14.74 -1.76
N HIS A 46 -2.92 15.68 -1.09
CA HIS A 46 -3.96 15.39 -0.11
C HIS A 46 -5.12 14.53 -0.64
N THR A 47 -5.34 14.47 -1.97
CA THR A 47 -6.42 13.68 -2.58
C THR A 47 -6.10 12.19 -2.67
N PHE A 48 -4.81 11.83 -2.58
CA PHE A 48 -4.36 10.45 -2.65
C PHE A 48 -4.70 9.67 -1.37
N PHE A 49 -4.61 10.33 -0.22
CA PHE A 49 -4.78 9.67 1.07
C PHE A 49 -6.27 9.46 1.38
N LYS A 50 -6.63 8.19 1.59
CA LYS A 50 -7.98 7.77 1.97
C LYS A 50 -8.06 7.50 3.46
N ASP A 51 -9.22 7.76 4.05
CA ASP A 51 -9.51 7.45 5.43
C ASP A 51 -10.12 6.05 5.51
N PHE A 52 -9.42 5.14 6.18
CA PHE A 52 -9.84 3.76 6.44
C PHE A 52 -10.25 3.57 7.90
N SER A 53 -10.55 4.63 8.64
CA SER A 53 -10.92 4.52 10.06
C SER A 53 -12.36 4.00 10.25
N ASP A 54 -13.23 4.15 9.26
CA ASP A 54 -14.61 3.67 9.34
C ASP A 54 -14.72 2.16 9.04
N GLU A 55 -14.77 1.36 10.10
CA GLU A 55 -14.96 -0.09 10.03
C GLU A 55 -16.25 -0.50 9.30
N LYS A 56 -17.28 0.35 9.25
CA LYS A 56 -18.54 0.04 8.56
C LYS A 56 -18.36 -0.04 7.05
N MET A 57 -17.31 0.57 6.52
CA MET A 57 -16.93 0.50 5.11
C MET A 57 -16.03 -0.70 4.79
N MET A 58 -15.64 -1.50 5.78
CA MET A 58 -14.80 -2.68 5.59
C MET A 58 -15.61 -3.96 5.48
N VAL A 59 -15.24 -4.82 4.53
CA VAL A 59 -15.80 -6.18 4.41
C VAL A 59 -15.30 -7.09 5.53
N TYR A 60 -14.04 -6.90 5.92
CA TYR A 60 -13.41 -7.58 7.06
C TYR A 60 -12.71 -6.56 7.94
N LYS A 61 -12.99 -6.61 9.24
CA LYS A 61 -12.30 -5.76 10.24
C LYS A 61 -10.87 -6.22 10.52
N SER A 62 -10.59 -7.50 10.29
CA SER A 62 -9.28 -8.10 10.53
C SER A 62 -9.10 -9.31 9.62
N ILE A 63 -7.84 -9.52 9.21
CA ILE A 63 -7.40 -10.73 8.51
C ILE A 63 -6.87 -11.79 9.48
N ARG A 64 -6.97 -11.58 10.80
CA ARG A 64 -6.48 -12.52 11.80
C ARG A 64 -7.29 -13.83 11.76
N PRO A 65 -6.65 -15.00 11.60
CA PRO A 65 -7.36 -16.28 11.63
C PRO A 65 -7.87 -16.64 13.03
N GLY A 66 -7.03 -16.45 14.04
CA GLY A 66 -7.32 -16.79 15.43
C GLY A 66 -8.07 -15.73 16.22
N HIS A 67 -8.82 -16.15 17.25
CA HIS A 67 -9.48 -15.22 18.17
C HIS A 67 -9.06 -15.41 19.64
N ARG A 68 -8.61 -16.61 20.01
CA ARG A 68 -8.21 -16.99 21.36
C ARG A 68 -6.70 -16.88 21.56
N PRO A 69 -6.23 -16.75 22.81
CA PRO A 69 -4.82 -16.93 23.12
C PRO A 69 -4.33 -18.32 22.66
N GLY A 70 -3.22 -18.35 21.92
CA GLY A 70 -2.69 -19.58 21.32
C GLY A 70 -3.18 -19.87 19.90
N ASP A 71 -4.21 -19.16 19.42
CA ASP A 71 -4.63 -19.27 18.02
C ASP A 71 -3.66 -18.50 17.10
N PRO A 72 -3.52 -18.93 15.83
CA PRO A 72 -2.63 -18.31 14.86
C PRO A 72 -2.91 -16.83 14.64
N THR A 73 -1.83 -16.05 14.58
CA THR A 73 -1.88 -14.60 14.41
C THR A 73 -1.61 -14.18 12.97
N VAL A 74 -1.80 -12.90 12.64
CA VAL A 74 -1.55 -12.35 11.29
C VAL A 74 -0.11 -12.62 10.82
N ASN A 75 0.84 -12.68 11.75
CA ASN A 75 2.26 -12.89 11.46
C ASN A 75 2.58 -14.31 10.97
N GLU A 76 1.69 -15.27 11.23
CA GLU A 76 1.84 -16.67 10.83
C GLU A 76 1.18 -16.96 9.46
N LEU A 77 0.48 -15.98 8.90
CA LEU A 77 -0.08 -16.09 7.56
C LEU A 77 1.02 -16.17 6.52
N ARG A 78 1.02 -17.23 5.72
CA ARG A 78 1.95 -17.38 4.59
C ARG A 78 1.31 -17.06 3.25
N TRP A 79 -0.02 -17.15 3.19
CA TRP A 79 -0.75 -16.95 1.95
C TRP A 79 -2.16 -16.45 2.20
N ILE A 80 -2.61 -15.53 1.34
CA ILE A 80 -3.95 -14.95 1.37
C ILE A 80 -4.47 -14.85 -0.07
N GLN A 81 -5.72 -15.27 -0.30
CA GLN A 81 -6.44 -15.05 -1.55
C GLN A 81 -7.68 -14.23 -1.31
N TYR A 82 -7.84 -13.20 -2.14
CA TYR A 82 -9.01 -12.35 -2.20
C TYR A 82 -9.87 -12.79 -3.39
N GLU A 83 -11.13 -13.11 -3.15
CA GLU A 83 -12.09 -13.40 -4.22
C GLU A 83 -12.98 -12.20 -4.55
N THR A 84 -13.51 -12.17 -5.78
CA THR A 84 -14.47 -11.15 -6.23
C THR A 84 -15.81 -11.21 -5.48
N THR A 85 -16.11 -12.34 -4.86
CA THR A 85 -17.25 -12.54 -3.94
C THR A 85 -17.09 -11.76 -2.64
N GLY A 86 -15.89 -11.23 -2.35
CA GLY A 86 -15.56 -10.59 -1.09
C GLY A 86 -15.23 -11.59 0.00
N LEU A 87 -14.95 -12.86 -0.31
CA LEU A 87 -14.42 -13.83 0.64
C LEU A 87 -12.89 -13.79 0.65
N ILE A 88 -12.32 -14.02 1.83
CA ILE A 88 -10.87 -14.12 2.03
C ILE A 88 -10.54 -15.56 2.44
N TYR A 89 -9.58 -16.14 1.75
CA TYR A 89 -9.00 -17.43 2.08
C TYR A 89 -7.56 -17.28 2.52
N TYR A 90 -7.08 -18.19 3.35
CA TYR A 90 -5.73 -18.15 3.89
C TYR A 90 -5.10 -19.53 4.02
N LYS A 91 -3.77 -19.53 4.15
CA LYS A 91 -2.97 -20.69 4.58
C LYS A 91 -1.95 -20.29 5.64
N ILE A 92 -1.72 -21.19 6.59
CA ILE A 92 -0.66 -21.06 7.60
C ILE A 92 0.61 -21.77 7.13
N ASN A 93 0.49 -22.96 6.54
CA ASN A 93 1.58 -23.64 5.84
C ASN A 93 1.26 -23.76 4.35
N PHE A 94 2.28 -23.82 3.50
CA PHE A 94 2.08 -23.90 2.05
C PHE A 94 1.39 -25.19 1.62
N GLU A 95 1.65 -26.28 2.34
CA GLU A 95 1.09 -27.61 2.13
C GLU A 95 -0.36 -27.73 2.62
N ASP A 96 -0.83 -26.82 3.48
CA ASP A 96 -2.19 -26.87 4.00
C ASP A 96 -3.19 -26.62 2.88
N ASP A 97 -4.38 -27.22 2.98
CA ASP A 97 -5.50 -26.88 2.12
C ASP A 97 -5.95 -25.44 2.35
N LEU A 98 -6.63 -24.90 1.35
CA LEU A 98 -7.12 -23.54 1.41
C LEU A 98 -8.29 -23.40 2.38
N GLN A 99 -8.13 -22.54 3.40
CA GLN A 99 -9.14 -22.33 4.42
C GLN A 99 -9.81 -20.98 4.27
N LEU A 100 -11.12 -20.95 4.46
CA LEU A 100 -11.87 -19.70 4.53
C LEU A 100 -11.55 -18.97 5.83
N LEU A 101 -11.34 -17.65 5.76
CA LEU A 101 -11.13 -16.84 6.95
C LEU A 101 -12.36 -16.95 7.87
N PRO A 102 -12.20 -17.29 9.17
CA PRO A 102 -13.32 -17.62 10.04
C PRO A 102 -14.17 -16.40 10.43
N THR A 103 -13.72 -15.19 10.12
CA THR A 103 -14.49 -13.97 10.35
C THR A 103 -15.62 -13.89 9.33
N ARG A 104 -16.84 -13.55 9.77
CA ARG A 104 -17.96 -13.36 8.85
C ARG A 104 -17.79 -12.04 8.08
N PRO A 105 -17.89 -12.04 6.74
CA PRO A 105 -17.84 -10.81 5.96
C PRO A 105 -19.07 -9.93 6.25
N THR A 106 -18.86 -8.64 6.36
CA THR A 106 -19.93 -7.64 6.45
C THR A 106 -20.40 -7.24 5.06
N ASN A 107 -21.72 -7.11 4.90
CA ASN A 107 -22.30 -6.57 3.67
C ASN A 107 -22.06 -5.06 3.63
N VAL A 108 -21.11 -4.62 2.80
CA VAL A 108 -20.82 -3.20 2.60
C VAL A 108 -21.56 -2.72 1.35
N THR A 109 -22.29 -1.62 1.45
CA THR A 109 -23.05 -1.05 0.31
C THR A 109 -22.19 -0.25 -0.66
N HIS A 110 -21.01 0.23 -0.22
CA HIS A 110 -20.13 1.10 -1.00
C HIS A 110 -18.73 0.52 -1.12
N TYR A 111 -18.46 -0.17 -2.22
CA TYR A 111 -17.18 -0.83 -2.47
C TYR A 111 -16.07 0.13 -2.97
N ASN A 112 -16.42 1.32 -3.47
CA ASN A 112 -15.55 2.00 -4.45
C ASN A 112 -15.01 3.40 -4.06
N SER A 113 -15.29 3.94 -2.87
CA SER A 113 -14.52 5.10 -2.42
C SER A 113 -14.64 5.30 -0.92
N PHE A 114 -13.61 4.89 -0.19
CA PHE A 114 -13.33 5.48 1.10
C PHE A 114 -13.22 7.01 0.96
N PRO A 115 -13.67 7.78 1.98
CA PRO A 115 -13.52 9.23 1.98
C PRO A 115 -12.03 9.60 1.96
N ASN A 116 -11.74 10.83 1.53
CA ASN A 116 -10.37 11.34 1.63
C ASN A 116 -10.03 11.61 3.09
N LEU A 117 -8.82 11.24 3.51
CA LEU A 117 -8.31 11.54 4.85
C LEU A 117 -8.18 13.05 5.08
N TYR A 118 -7.86 13.79 4.02
CA TYR A 118 -7.71 15.22 4.05
C TYR A 118 -8.71 15.87 3.08
N GLN A 119 -9.43 16.89 3.55
CA GLN A 119 -10.35 17.68 2.71
C GLN A 119 -9.62 18.71 1.85
N SER A 120 -8.48 19.19 2.32
CA SER A 120 -7.64 20.17 1.65
C SER A 120 -6.17 19.90 1.96
N ARG A 121 -5.25 20.57 1.26
CA ARG A 121 -3.83 20.53 1.59
C ARG A 121 -3.62 20.98 3.05
N PRO A 122 -2.90 20.21 3.89
CA PRO A 122 -2.57 20.63 5.25
C PRO A 122 -1.77 21.93 5.24
N LYS A 123 -2.09 22.84 6.15
CA LYS A 123 -1.33 24.09 6.32
C LYS A 123 0.02 23.78 6.96
N ILE A 124 1.08 24.42 6.45
CA ILE A 124 2.38 24.39 7.10
C ILE A 124 2.29 25.26 8.35
N THR A 125 2.68 24.73 9.50
CA THR A 125 2.72 25.49 10.75
C THR A 125 3.80 26.56 10.69
N LYS A 126 3.64 27.64 11.47
CA LYS A 126 4.60 28.75 11.47
C LYS A 126 6.00 28.27 11.86
N ASP A 127 6.10 27.44 12.90
CA ASP A 127 7.38 26.92 13.38
C ASP A 127 8.10 26.09 12.29
N LYS A 128 7.35 25.22 11.61
CA LYS A 128 7.89 24.44 10.49
C LYS A 128 8.30 25.30 9.30
N TRP A 129 7.63 26.44 9.10
CA TRP A 129 8.00 27.40 8.06
C TRP A 129 9.28 28.16 8.39
N THR A 130 9.51 28.49 9.67
CA THR A 130 10.70 29.22 10.11
C THR A 130 11.96 28.36 10.20
N ASP A 131 11.80 27.04 10.36
CA ASP A 131 12.91 26.08 10.46
C ASP A 131 13.46 25.61 9.08
N LEU A 132 12.85 26.04 7.97
CA LEU A 132 13.24 25.72 6.59
C LEU A 132 14.22 26.75 6.02
#